data_AF-A0A7X8FDG7-F1
#
_entry.id   AF-A0A7X8FDG7-F1
#
_cell.length_a   1.000
_cell.length_b   1.000
_cell.length_c   1.000
_cell.angle_alpha   90.00
_cell.angle_beta   90.00
_cell.angle_gamma   90.00
#
_symmetry.space_group_name_H-M   'P 1'
#
loop_
_entity.id
_entity.type
_entity.pdbx_description
1 polymer ?
#
loop_
_entity_poly.entity_id
_entity_poly.type
_entity_poly.pdbx_seq_one_letter_code
_entity_poly.pdbx_strand_id
1 'polypeptide(L)'
;MFASKTDPKRYVSEPQMKTLGSLLQSITRYVIYFIAGIMILEELGVKTSSLLAGAGILGLAVGFGAQNLIRDIISGFFIIFEHQFTVGDYIEAAGVKGKVEEVGLRITKLRDWGGEVHLIPNGEINRVTNHARGIMRALVEVRVAYEEDLDRIFKILQ
;
A
#
# COMPACT_ATOMS: atom_id res chain seq x y z
N MET A 1 17.99 -15.07 32.26
CA MET A 1 16.64 -15.48 31.82
C MET A 1 16.51 -15.08 30.36
N PHE A 2 16.86 -16.01 29.47
CA PHE A 2 16.93 -15.82 28.02
C PHE A 2 15.54 -15.99 27.39
N ALA A 3 15.15 -15.06 26.52
CA ALA A 3 14.59 -15.32 25.18
C ALA A 3 13.95 -14.03 24.62
N SER A 4 14.75 -13.21 23.93
CA SER A 4 14.23 -12.30 22.92
C SER A 4 13.82 -13.14 21.70
N LYS A 5 12.54 -13.45 21.61
CA LYS A 5 11.91 -14.04 20.43
C LYS A 5 10.95 -13.01 19.86
N THR A 6 11.32 -12.39 18.74
CA THR A 6 10.46 -12.17 17.56
C THR A 6 11.19 -11.29 16.55
N ASP A 7 12.04 -11.90 15.75
CA ASP A 7 12.38 -11.36 14.42
C ASP A 7 11.38 -12.00 13.44
N PRO A 8 10.33 -11.29 12.97
CA PRO A 8 9.36 -11.85 12.05
C PRO A 8 9.97 -11.82 10.65
N LYS A 9 10.97 -12.68 10.42
CA LYS A 9 11.47 -12.97 9.07
C LYS A 9 10.29 -13.50 8.26
N ARG A 10 9.78 -12.67 7.34
CA ARG A 10 8.91 -13.09 6.23
C ARG A 10 9.65 -14.13 5.41
N TYR A 11 9.56 -15.39 5.82
CA TYR A 11 9.77 -16.49 4.91
C TYR A 11 8.60 -16.47 3.95
N VAL A 12 8.80 -15.90 2.76
CA VAL A 12 8.03 -16.36 1.61
C VAL A 12 8.28 -17.85 1.58
N SER A 13 7.26 -18.63 1.91
CA SER A 13 7.46 -20.07 2.06
C SER A 13 7.80 -20.62 0.67
N GLU A 14 8.80 -21.51 0.58
CA GLU A 14 9.20 -22.09 -0.72
C GLU A 14 8.03 -22.59 -1.58
N PRO A 15 6.93 -23.15 -1.00
CA PRO A 15 5.73 -23.49 -1.76
C PRO A 15 5.08 -22.29 -2.45
N GLN A 16 4.98 -21.13 -1.79
CA GLN A 16 4.37 -19.91 -2.37
C GLN A 16 5.16 -19.39 -3.57
N MET A 17 6.50 -19.41 -3.49
CA MET A 17 7.36 -19.01 -4.62
C MET A 17 7.21 -19.97 -5.79
N LYS A 18 7.13 -21.28 -5.54
CA LYS A 18 6.92 -22.29 -6.58
C LYS A 18 5.57 -22.12 -7.28
N THR A 19 4.49 -21.87 -6.51
CA THR A 19 3.16 -21.62 -7.08
C THR A 19 3.13 -20.32 -7.89
N LEU A 20 3.71 -19.24 -7.38
CA LEU A 20 3.75 -17.98 -8.13
C LEU A 20 4.58 -18.10 -9.42
N GLY A 21 5.72 -18.78 -9.34
CA GLY A 21 6.57 -19.07 -10.49
C GLY A 21 5.86 -19.93 -11.54
N SER A 22 5.14 -20.99 -11.13
CA SER A 22 4.40 -21.84 -12.06
C SER A 22 3.21 -21.12 -12.71
N LEU A 23 2.52 -20.24 -11.97
CA LEU A 23 1.46 -19.39 -12.53
C LEU A 23 2.01 -18.44 -13.60
N LEU A 24 3.09 -17.72 -13.31
CA LEU A 24 3.72 -16.81 -14.27
C LEU A 24 4.24 -17.55 -15.52
N GLN A 25 4.83 -18.74 -15.33
CA GLN A 25 5.28 -19.56 -16.45
C GLN A 25 4.10 -20.03 -17.32
N SER A 26 2.97 -20.39 -16.70
CA SER A 26 1.77 -20.83 -17.40
C SER A 26 1.14 -19.69 -18.21
N ILE A 27 1.01 -18.50 -17.61
CA ILE A 27 0.52 -17.30 -18.29
C ILE A 27 1.42 -16.97 -19.47
N THR A 28 2.73 -16.92 -19.26
CA THR A 28 3.71 -16.62 -20.32
C THR A 28 3.61 -17.64 -21.46
N ARG A 29 3.49 -18.94 -21.14
CA ARG A 29 3.32 -20.01 -22.13
C ARG A 29 2.05 -19.81 -22.97
N TYR A 30 0.91 -19.52 -22.33
CA TYR A 30 -0.34 -19.30 -23.06
C TYR A 30 -0.29 -18.06 -23.95
N VAL A 31 0.33 -16.97 -23.50
CA VAL A 31 0.54 -15.77 -24.31
C VAL A 31 1.40 -16.08 -25.54
N ILE A 32 2.51 -16.82 -25.35
CA ILE A 32 3.39 -17.22 -26.47
C ILE A 32 2.64 -18.10 -27.47
N TYR A 33 1.91 -19.13 -26.99
CA TYR A 33 1.13 -20.00 -27.88
C TYR A 33 0.03 -19.26 -28.63
N PHE A 34 -0.60 -18.28 -27.97
CA PHE A 34 -1.61 -17.43 -28.60
C PHE A 34 -0.99 -16.60 -29.75
N ILE A 35 0.14 -15.93 -29.50
CA ILE A 35 0.85 -15.13 -30.52
C ILE A 35 1.32 -16.03 -31.67
N ALA A 36 1.97 -17.15 -31.36
CA ALA A 36 2.45 -18.10 -32.38
C ALA A 36 1.30 -18.66 -33.22
N GLY A 37 0.16 -18.98 -32.60
CA GLY A 37 -1.04 -19.45 -33.30
C GLY A 37 -1.59 -18.41 -34.28
N ILE A 38 -1.62 -17.13 -33.89
CA ILE A 38 -1.99 -16.03 -34.79
C ILE A 38 -1.04 -15.94 -35.97
N MET A 39 0.28 -16.00 -35.74
CA MET A 39 1.28 -15.93 -36.82
C MET A 39 1.12 -17.08 -37.83
N ILE A 40 0.83 -18.29 -37.36
CA ILE A 40 0.59 -19.45 -38.24
C ILE A 40 -0.70 -19.27 -39.06
N LEU A 41 -1.78 -18.77 -38.45
CA LEU A 41 -3.04 -18.52 -39.15
C LEU A 41 -2.88 -17.47 -40.26
N GLU A 42 -2.05 -16.45 -40.02
CA GLU A 42 -1.75 -15.41 -40.99
C GLU A 42 -1.03 -15.97 -42.23
N GLU A 43 -0.06 -16.87 -42.04
CA GLU A 43 0.64 -17.57 -43.14
C GLU A 43 -0.29 -18.49 -43.94
N LEU A 44 -1.30 -19.08 -43.28
CA LEU A 44 -2.35 -19.87 -43.94
C LEU A 44 -3.37 -19.03 -44.72
N GLY A 45 -3.20 -17.70 -44.78
CA GLY A 45 -4.06 -16.77 -45.48
C GLY A 45 -5.35 -16.42 -44.74
N VAL A 46 -5.47 -16.76 -43.44
CA VAL A 46 -6.62 -16.39 -42.62
C VAL A 46 -6.46 -14.95 -42.13
N LYS A 47 -7.50 -14.13 -42.28
CA LYS A 47 -7.48 -12.75 -41.78
C LYS A 47 -7.55 -12.71 -40.25
N THR A 48 -6.41 -12.47 -39.60
CA THR A 48 -6.27 -12.44 -38.14
C THR A 48 -6.77 -11.15 -37.49
N SER A 49 -7.14 -10.13 -38.28
CA SER A 49 -7.59 -8.82 -37.77
C SER A 49 -8.74 -8.92 -36.77
N SER A 50 -9.71 -9.82 -37.01
CA SER A 50 -10.85 -10.01 -36.11
C SER A 50 -10.45 -10.70 -34.80
N LEU A 51 -9.48 -11.63 -34.84
CA LEU A 51 -8.97 -12.29 -33.64
C LEU A 51 -8.17 -11.31 -32.78
N LEU A 52 -7.31 -10.50 -33.41
CA LEU A 52 -6.56 -9.46 -32.73
C LEU A 52 -7.49 -8.39 -32.14
N ALA A 53 -8.55 -8.01 -32.85
CA ALA A 53 -9.55 -7.09 -32.32
C ALA A 53 -10.24 -7.65 -31.06
N GLY A 54 -10.67 -8.91 -31.09
CA GLY A 54 -11.26 -9.58 -29.92
C GLY A 54 -10.28 -9.71 -28.75
N ALA A 55 -9.03 -10.09 -29.03
CA ALA A 55 -7.97 -10.16 -28.03
C ALA A 55 -7.66 -8.79 -27.40
N GLY A 56 -7.73 -7.71 -28.18
CA GLY A 56 -7.60 -6.35 -27.69
C GLY A 56 -8.68 -5.99 -26.66
N ILE A 57 -9.94 -6.32 -26.95
CA ILE A 57 -11.05 -6.09 -26.00
C ILE A 57 -10.86 -6.91 -24.71
N LEU A 58 -10.48 -8.17 -24.83
CA LEU A 58 -10.15 -9.02 -23.66
C LEU A 58 -8.97 -8.43 -22.87
N GLY A 59 -7.93 -7.95 -23.55
CA GLY A 59 -6.79 -7.29 -22.92
C GLY A 59 -7.20 -6.05 -22.14
N LEU A 60 -8.10 -5.23 -22.68
CA LEU A 60 -8.66 -4.08 -21.97
C LEU A 60 -9.42 -4.49 -20.70
N ALA A 61 -10.25 -5.54 -20.78
CA ALA A 61 -10.98 -6.05 -19.62
C ALA A 61 -10.03 -6.51 -18.50
N VAL A 62 -8.96 -7.24 -18.86
CA VAL A 62 -7.91 -7.64 -17.90
C VAL A 62 -7.18 -6.42 -17.33
N GLY A 63 -6.86 -5.43 -18.17
CA GLY A 63 -6.22 -4.19 -17.76
C GLY A 63 -7.06 -3.41 -16.74
N PHE A 64 -8.36 -3.30 -16.95
CA PHE A 64 -9.27 -2.67 -15.98
C PHE A 64 -9.37 -3.46 -14.67
N GLY A 65 -9.36 -4.80 -14.74
CA GLY A 65 -9.31 -5.64 -13.53
C GLY A 65 -8.02 -5.46 -12.72
N ALA A 66 -6.90 -5.20 -13.38
CA ALA A 66 -5.60 -4.98 -12.75
C ALA A 66 -5.31 -3.52 -12.35
N GLN A 67 -6.20 -2.58 -12.67
CA GLN A 67 -5.95 -1.14 -12.50
C GLN A 67 -5.57 -0.76 -11.06
N ASN A 68 -6.27 -1.32 -10.06
CA ASN A 68 -6.01 -1.03 -8.66
C ASN A 68 -4.63 -1.54 -8.21
N LEU A 69 -4.22 -2.72 -8.69
CA LEU A 69 -2.89 -3.26 -8.39
C LEU A 69 -1.78 -2.36 -8.93
N ILE A 70 -1.95 -1.85 -10.16
CA ILE A 70 -1.00 -0.94 -10.78
C ILE A 70 -0.93 0.36 -9.97
N ARG A 71 -2.09 0.91 -9.57
CA ARG A 71 -2.15 2.10 -8.70
C ARG A 71 -1.39 1.88 -7.40
N ASP A 72 -1.62 0.76 -6.72
CA ASP A 72 -0.94 0.45 -5.47
C ASP A 72 0.58 0.41 -5.62
N ILE A 73 1.08 -0.24 -6.67
CA ILE A 73 2.52 -0.36 -6.91
C ILE A 73 3.15 0.99 -7.19
N ILE A 74 2.51 1.82 -8.04
CA ILE A 74 3.01 3.15 -8.37
C ILE A 74 3.00 4.05 -7.13
N SER A 75 1.88 4.10 -6.41
CA SER A 75 1.77 4.89 -5.17
C SER A 75 2.80 4.45 -4.13
N GLY A 76 2.98 3.13 -3.95
CA GLY A 76 3.97 2.61 -3.01
C GLY A 76 5.41 2.93 -3.40
N PHE A 77 5.73 2.86 -4.70
CA PHE A 77 7.02 3.29 -5.21
C PHE A 77 7.29 4.76 -4.83
N PHE A 78 6.35 5.68 -5.07
CA PHE A 78 6.53 7.10 -4.73
C PHE A 78 6.56 7.36 -3.23
N ILE A 79 5.77 6.66 -2.41
CA ILE A 79 5.84 6.75 -0.94
C ILE A 79 7.26 6.45 -0.44
N ILE A 80 7.88 5.39 -0.97
CA ILE A 80 9.24 4.98 -0.60
C ILE A 80 10.27 5.94 -1.18
N PHE A 81 10.16 6.26 -2.47
CA PHE A 81 11.12 7.08 -3.21
C PHE A 81 11.19 8.53 -2.69
N GLU A 82 10.04 9.12 -2.34
CA GLU A 82 9.96 10.50 -1.84
C GLU A 82 10.07 10.57 -0.30
N HIS A 83 10.20 9.43 0.39
CA HIS A 83 10.24 9.35 1.84
C HIS A 83 9.07 10.09 2.53
N GLN A 84 7.85 9.95 2.01
CA GLN A 84 6.68 10.67 2.53
C GLN A 84 6.42 10.39 4.02
N PHE A 85 6.68 9.15 4.44
CA PHE A 85 6.75 8.72 5.84
C PHE A 85 7.67 7.50 5.93
N THR A 86 8.08 7.14 7.15
CA THR A 86 8.98 6.00 7.38
C THR A 86 8.44 5.09 8.47
N VAL A 87 8.91 3.84 8.49
CA VAL A 87 8.63 2.91 9.58
C VAL A 87 8.98 3.56 10.91
N GLY A 88 8.03 3.55 11.84
CA GLY A 88 8.13 4.21 13.14
C GLY A 88 7.38 5.53 13.25
N ASP A 89 7.07 6.21 12.14
CA ASP A 89 6.30 7.46 12.18
C ASP A 89 4.87 7.20 12.67
N TYR A 90 4.31 8.14 13.44
CA TYR A 90 2.88 8.15 13.77
C TYR A 90 2.15 8.99 12.71
N ILE A 91 1.30 8.34 11.93
CA ILE A 91 0.64 8.97 10.78
C ILE A 91 -0.87 8.74 10.80
N GLU A 92 -1.59 9.59 10.06
CA GLU A 92 -2.97 9.38 9.65
C GLU A 92 -3.01 9.17 8.13
N ALA A 93 -3.48 8.00 7.70
CA ALA A 93 -3.64 7.65 6.28
C ALA A 93 -4.90 6.83 6.09
N ALA A 94 -5.63 7.06 4.98
CA ALA A 94 -6.89 6.38 4.65
C ALA A 94 -7.92 6.35 5.80
N GLY A 95 -7.96 7.38 6.64
CA GLY A 95 -8.88 7.48 7.79
C GLY A 95 -8.44 6.72 9.05
N VAL A 96 -7.26 6.10 9.04
CA VAL A 96 -6.69 5.36 10.17
C VAL A 96 -5.50 6.12 10.74
N LYS A 97 -5.44 6.23 12.07
CA LYS A 97 -4.30 6.79 12.81
C LYS A 97 -3.51 5.69 13.48
N GLY A 98 -2.20 5.68 13.27
CA GLY A 98 -1.35 4.66 13.86
C GLY A 98 0.13 4.84 13.58
N LYS A 99 0.93 3.99 14.21
CA LYS A 99 2.36 3.89 13.96
C LYS A 99 2.62 3.02 12.75
N VAL A 100 3.47 3.48 11.84
CA VAL A 100 3.90 2.69 10.67
C VAL A 100 4.76 1.53 11.12
N GLU A 101 4.31 0.31 10.89
CA GLU A 101 5.11 -0.91 11.16
C GLU A 101 5.92 -1.34 9.94
N GLU A 102 5.36 -1.17 8.75
CA GLU A 102 5.96 -1.66 7.52
C GLU A 102 5.47 -0.84 6.32
N VAL A 103 6.37 -0.49 5.42
CA VAL A 103 6.05 0.12 4.13
C VAL A 103 6.50 -0.86 3.04
N GLY A 104 5.53 -1.55 2.43
CA GLY A 104 5.77 -2.42 1.28
C GLY A 104 5.44 -1.72 -0.04
N LEU A 105 5.80 -2.36 -1.16
CA LEU A 105 5.52 -1.79 -2.50
C LEU A 105 4.02 -1.67 -2.81
N ARG A 106 3.19 -2.59 -2.31
CA ARG A 106 1.72 -2.57 -2.53
C ARG A 106 0.93 -2.16 -1.28
N ILE A 107 1.41 -2.50 -0.09
CA ILE A 107 0.66 -2.38 1.16
C ILE A 107 1.52 -1.68 2.21
N THR A 108 0.93 -0.74 2.92
CA THR A 108 1.47 -0.14 4.15
C THR A 108 0.73 -0.68 5.36
N LYS A 109 1.46 -0.99 6.44
CA LYS A 109 0.90 -1.48 7.69
C LYS A 109 0.93 -0.42 8.77
N LEU A 110 -0.22 -0.10 9.34
CA LEU A 110 -0.35 0.79 10.49
C LEU A 110 -0.84 0.02 11.70
N ARG A 111 -0.19 0.19 12.85
CA ARG A 111 -0.72 -0.26 14.14
C ARG A 111 -1.35 0.92 14.87
N ASP A 112 -2.63 0.83 15.17
CA ASP A 112 -3.32 1.88 15.93
C ASP A 112 -2.99 1.81 17.43
N TRP A 113 -3.59 2.72 18.20
CA TRP A 113 -3.42 2.75 19.65
C TRP A 113 -4.08 1.56 20.37
N GLY A 114 -5.15 1.00 19.79
CA GLY A 114 -5.82 -0.21 20.28
C GLY A 114 -4.97 -1.48 20.07
N GLY A 115 -3.92 -1.40 19.24
CA GLY A 115 -3.04 -2.50 18.91
C GLY A 115 -3.44 -3.27 17.65
N GLU A 116 -4.51 -2.86 16.97
CA GLU A 116 -4.97 -3.48 15.72
C GLU A 116 -4.04 -3.10 14.56
N VAL A 117 -3.82 -4.04 13.63
CA VAL A 117 -2.96 -3.81 12.46
C VAL A 117 -3.82 -3.64 11.22
N HIS A 118 -3.75 -2.43 10.66
CA HIS A 118 -4.45 -2.04 9.44
C HIS A 118 -3.54 -2.25 8.24
N LEU A 119 -4.00 -3.04 7.27
CA LEU A 119 -3.30 -3.30 6.01
C LEU A 119 -3.91 -2.41 4.91
N ILE A 120 -3.23 -1.33 4.56
CA ILE A 120 -3.75 -0.31 3.66
C ILE A 120 -3.09 -0.47 2.29
N PRO A 121 -3.85 -0.70 1.20
CA PRO A 121 -3.32 -0.62 -0.15
C PRO A 121 -2.77 0.78 -0.43
N ASN A 122 -1.56 0.87 -0.95
CA ASN A 122 -0.91 2.17 -1.17
C ASN A 122 -1.70 3.06 -2.14
N GLY A 123 -2.49 2.48 -3.04
CA GLY A 123 -3.34 3.21 -3.99
C GLY A 123 -4.57 3.86 -3.34
N GLU A 124 -4.88 3.56 -2.08
CA GLU A 124 -5.94 4.21 -1.28
C GLU A 124 -5.39 5.39 -0.46
N ILE A 125 -4.07 5.53 -0.34
CA ILE A 125 -3.42 6.61 0.40
C ILE A 125 -3.40 7.87 -0.47
N ASN A 126 -4.52 8.61 -0.48
CA ASN A 126 -4.63 9.87 -1.21
C ASN A 126 -3.98 11.05 -0.48
N ARG A 127 -3.93 10.99 0.86
CA ARG A 127 -3.32 12.01 1.73
C ARG A 127 -2.76 11.33 2.97
N VAL A 128 -1.58 11.79 3.40
CA VAL A 128 -0.98 11.40 4.66
C VAL A 128 -0.76 12.63 5.54
N THR A 129 -1.13 12.52 6.81
CA THR A 129 -0.76 13.49 7.85
C THR A 129 0.30 12.84 8.73
N ASN A 130 1.52 13.36 8.71
CA ASN A 130 2.58 12.86 9.58
C ASN A 130 2.61 13.68 10.86
N HIS A 131 2.35 13.04 12.00
CA HIS A 131 2.36 13.69 13.31
C HIS A 131 3.73 13.60 14.00
N ALA A 132 4.67 12.81 13.47
CA ALA A 132 6.01 12.64 14.04
C ALA A 132 7.04 13.63 13.44
N ARG A 133 6.73 14.27 12.32
CA ARG A 133 7.64 15.19 11.63
C ARG A 133 7.26 16.66 11.85
N GLY A 134 8.27 17.50 12.07
CA GLY A 134 8.12 18.95 12.23
C GLY A 134 7.83 19.38 13.66
N ILE A 135 7.44 20.65 13.82
CA ILE A 135 7.17 21.24 15.13
C ILE A 135 5.77 20.84 15.57
N MET A 136 5.67 20.14 16.70
CA MET A 136 4.40 19.84 17.35
C MET A 136 4.02 20.92 18.35
N ARG A 137 2.74 21.28 18.40
CA ARG A 137 2.16 22.16 19.43
C ARG A 137 1.04 21.42 20.13
N ALA A 138 1.09 21.40 21.46
CA ALA A 138 -0.03 20.94 22.28
C ALA A 138 -0.87 22.16 22.67
N LEU A 139 -2.17 22.12 22.33
CA LEU A 139 -3.14 23.10 22.82
C LEU A 139 -3.82 22.50 24.04
N VAL A 140 -3.74 23.19 25.17
CA VAL A 140 -4.40 22.77 26.42
C VAL A 140 -5.42 23.83 26.79
N GLU A 141 -6.69 23.47 26.76
CA GLU A 141 -7.77 24.32 27.26
C GLU A 141 -7.96 24.08 28.76
N VAL A 142 -7.61 25.08 29.57
CA VAL A 142 -7.82 25.04 31.01
C VAL A 142 -9.12 25.79 31.33
N ARG A 143 -10.07 25.09 31.96
CA ARG A 143 -11.33 25.70 32.45
C ARG A 143 -11.19 25.99 33.93
N VAL A 144 -11.55 27.20 34.34
CA VAL A 144 -11.48 27.66 35.73
C VAL A 144 -12.86 28.11 36.19
N ALA A 145 -13.14 27.94 37.48
CA ALA A 145 -14.40 28.41 38.05
C ALA A 145 -14.44 29.95 38.03
N TYR A 146 -15.64 30.52 37.88
CA TYR A 146 -15.83 31.98 37.80
C TYR A 146 -15.38 32.72 39.07
N GLU A 147 -15.32 32.00 40.20
CA GLU A 147 -14.97 32.54 41.52
C GLU A 147 -13.44 32.57 41.76
N GLU A 148 -12.66 31.95 40.88
CA GLU A 148 -11.20 31.88 41.01
C GLU A 148 -10.51 33.16 40.53
N ASP A 149 -9.37 33.45 41.15
CA ASP A 149 -8.52 34.58 40.81
C ASP A 149 -7.66 34.27 39.56
N LEU A 150 -7.94 34.98 38.46
CA LEU A 150 -7.22 34.83 37.20
C LEU A 150 -5.73 35.14 37.33
N ASP A 151 -5.34 36.14 38.14
CA ASP A 151 -3.93 36.52 38.30
C ASP A 151 -3.14 35.40 38.99
N ARG A 152 -3.76 34.74 39.97
CA ARG A 152 -3.20 33.57 40.63
C ARG A 152 -3.05 32.39 39.67
N ILE A 153 -4.05 32.16 38.81
CA ILE A 153 -4.05 31.07 37.82
C ILE A 153 -2.95 31.30 36.77
N PHE A 154 -2.85 32.50 36.19
CA PHE A 154 -1.81 32.82 35.20
C PHE A 154 -0.41 32.63 35.77
N LYS A 155 -0.20 32.98 37.05
CA LYS A 155 1.08 32.78 37.74
C LYS A 155 1.45 31.30 37.93
N ILE A 156 0.48 30.40 38.01
CA ILE A 156 0.71 28.95 38.15
C ILE A 156 0.96 28.29 36.78
N LEU A 157 0.34 28.81 35.72
CA LEU A 157 0.48 28.28 34.36
C LEU A 157 1.76 28.73 33.63
N GLN A 158 2.46 29.72 34.18
CA GLN A 158 3.69 30.30 33.64
C GLN A 158 4.94 29.52 34.09
#